data_AF-A0A4R5MCH4-F1
#
_entry.id   AF-A0A4R5MCH4-F1
#
_cell.length_a   1.000
_cell.length_b   1.000
_cell.length_c   1.000
_cell.angle_alpha   90.00
_cell.angle_beta   90.00
_cell.angle_gamma   90.00
#
_symmetry.space_group_name_H-M   'P 1'
#
loop_
_entity.id
_entity.type
_entity.pdbx_description
1 polymer ?
#
loop_
_entity_poly.entity_id
_entity_poly.type
_entity_poly.pdbx_seq_one_letter_code
_entity_poly.pdbx_strand_id
1 'polypeptide(L)' 'MDDSQHRNIFPPLTSEQIRELATAVRDDFGPSLSRAIFIDHLLMLLEDVPGFEAGGITTSLIESAWVGYAGLTD' A
#
# COMPACT_ATOMS: atom_id res chain seq x y z
N MET A 1 23.20 -20.19 -12.50
CA MET A 1 21.91 -20.76 -12.91
C MET A 1 21.09 -20.80 -11.64
N ASP A 2 20.23 -19.84 -11.34
CA ASP A 2 19.62 -18.80 -12.15
C ASP A 2 19.57 -17.53 -11.30
N ASP A 3 20.17 -16.44 -11.78
CA ASP A 3 19.84 -15.09 -11.31
C ASP A 3 18.35 -14.94 -11.54
N SER A 4 17.58 -15.20 -10.49
CA SER A 4 16.15 -14.99 -10.45
C SER A 4 15.94 -13.51 -10.65
N GLN A 5 15.85 -13.13 -11.92
CA GLN A 5 15.29 -11.89 -12.37
C GLN A 5 13.89 -11.90 -11.78
N HIS A 6 13.75 -11.33 -10.58
CA HIS A 6 12.54 -10.68 -10.12
C HIS A 6 12.31 -9.53 -11.11
N ARG A 7 12.01 -9.89 -12.37
CA ARG A 7 11.11 -9.11 -13.19
C ARG A 7 9.96 -8.86 -12.25
N ASN A 8 9.70 -7.60 -11.98
CA ASN A 8 8.52 -7.16 -11.29
C ASN A 8 7.33 -7.68 -12.13
N ILE A 9 6.91 -8.94 -11.93
CA ILE A 9 5.87 -9.62 -12.71
C ILE A 9 4.50 -9.09 -12.28
N PHE A 10 4.46 -8.34 -11.18
CA PHE A 10 3.27 -7.70 -10.68
C PHE A 10 3.14 -6.30 -11.28
N PRO A 11 2.01 -6.01 -11.94
CA PRO A 11 1.74 -4.65 -12.35
C PRO A 11 1.71 -3.76 -11.09
N PRO A 12 2.27 -2.53 -11.16
CA PRO A 12 2.14 -1.57 -10.07
C PRO A 12 0.66 -1.38 -9.73
N LEU A 13 0.33 -1.34 -8.44
CA LEU A 13 -1.05 -1.17 -7.97
C LEU A 13 -1.69 0.05 -8.65
N THR A 14 -2.91 -0.13 -9.15
CA THR A 14 -3.65 0.98 -9.75
C THR A 14 -4.04 1.98 -8.66
N SER A 15 -4.32 3.22 -9.06
CA SER A 15 -4.83 4.26 -8.16
C SER A 15 -6.11 3.83 -7.42
N GLU A 16 -6.94 3.00 -8.06
CA GLU A 16 -8.15 2.44 -7.45
C GLU A 16 -7.80 1.45 -6.33
N GLN A 17 -6.90 0.49 -6.58
CA GLN A 17 -6.48 -0.47 -5.56
C GLN A 17 -5.79 0.21 -4.37
N ILE A 18 -5.00 1.26 -4.61
CA ILE A 18 -4.38 2.07 -3.55
C ILE A 18 -5.46 2.74 -2.68
N ARG A 19 -6.55 3.21 -3.29
CA ARG A 19 -7.67 3.81 -2.57
C ARG A 19 -8.48 2.76 -1.79
N GLU A 20 -8.65 1.57 -2.35
CA GLU A 20 -9.29 0.46 -1.65
C GLU A 20 -8.47 0.03 -0.43
N LEU A 21 -7.14 -0.06 -0.54
CA LEU A 21 -6.25 -0.34 0.60
C LEU A 21 -6.38 0.73 1.69
N ALA A 22 -6.36 2.01 1.31
CA ALA A 22 -6.55 3.11 2.26
C ALA A 22 -7.93 3.05 2.95
N THR A 23 -8.96 2.62 2.22
CA THR A 23 -10.31 2.42 2.75
C THR A 23 -10.37 1.23 3.70
N ALA A 24 -9.73 0.11 3.36
CA ALA A 24 -9.65 -1.07 4.21
C ALA A 24 -8.94 -0.74 5.54
N VAL A 25 -7.79 -0.04 5.49
CA VAL A 25 -7.11 0.42 6.72
C VAL A 25 -8.03 1.31 7.56
N ARG A 26 -8.79 2.18 6.93
CA ARG A 26 -9.72 3.07 7.62
C ARG A 26 -10.92 2.33 8.24
N ASP A 27 -11.41 1.28 7.60
CA ASP A 27 -12.54 0.48 8.07
C ASP A 27 -12.12 -0.43 9.25
N ASP A 28 -10.97 -1.11 9.13
CA ASP A 28 -10.45 -2.02 10.16
C ASP A 28 -9.88 -1.29 11.39
N PHE A 29 -9.11 -0.21 11.18
CA PHE A 29 -8.34 0.45 12.24
C PHE A 29 -8.87 1.84 12.61
N GLY A 30 -9.83 2.36 11.86
CA GLY A 30 -10.47 3.66 12.09
C GLY A 30 -9.78 4.84 11.39
N PRO A 31 -10.44 6.02 11.36
CA PRO A 31 -10.00 7.19 10.59
C PRO A 31 -8.96 8.08 11.30
N SER A 32 -8.52 7.73 12.50
CA SER A 32 -7.71 8.60 13.37
C SER A 32 -6.28 8.11 13.60
N LEU A 33 -5.78 7.23 12.72
CA LEU A 33 -4.39 6.77 12.76
C LEU A 33 -3.40 7.92 12.50
N SER A 34 -2.29 7.87 13.22
CA SER A 34 -1.10 8.64 12.85
C SER A 34 -0.48 8.06 11.58
N ARG A 35 0.27 8.90 10.84
CA ARG A 35 0.93 8.50 9.60
C ARG A 35 1.85 7.28 9.76
N ALA A 36 2.57 7.18 10.88
CA ALA A 36 3.45 6.04 11.14
C ALA A 36 2.65 4.74 11.33
N ILE A 37 1.55 4.78 12.09
CA ILE A 37 0.69 3.62 12.33
C ILE A 37 -0.06 3.21 11.06
N PHE A 38 -0.49 4.19 10.25
CA PHE A 38 -1.07 3.93 8.94
C PHE A 38 -0.09 3.17 8.02
N ILE A 39 1.17 3.61 7.96
CA ILE A 39 2.19 2.93 7.14
C ILE A 39 2.39 1.50 7.61
N ASP A 40 2.48 1.26 8.92
CA ASP A 40 2.64 -0.08 9.49
C ASP A 40 1.49 -1.01 9.09
N HIS A 41 0.24 -0.58 9.24
CA HIS A 41 -0.94 -1.35 8.83
C HIS A 41 -1.03 -1.53 7.31
N LEU A 42 -0.68 -0.52 6.52
CA LEU A 42 -0.64 -0.63 5.06
C LEU A 42 0.39 -1.67 4.60
N LEU A 43 1.58 -1.68 5.22
CA LEU A 43 2.61 -2.66 4.92
C LEU A 43 2.13 -4.08 5.27
N MET A 44 1.51 -4.24 6.44
CA MET A 44 0.95 -5.54 6.86
C MET A 44 -0.10 -6.06 5.87
N LEU A 45 -0.98 -5.20 5.34
CA LEU A 45 -1.95 -5.60 4.31
C LEU A 45 -1.27 -5.96 2.98
N LEU A 46 -0.22 -5.23 2.59
CA LEU A 46 0.52 -5.50 1.36
C LEU A 46 1.32 -6.81 1.43
N GLU A 47 1.77 -7.24 2.61
CA GLU A 47 2.41 -8.55 2.80
C GLU A 47 1.46 -9.73 2.50
N ASP A 48 0.15 -9.54 2.68
CA ASP A 48 -0.87 -10.55 2.33
C ASP A 48 -1.20 -10.55 0.83
N VAL A 49 -0.86 -9.46 0.11
CA VAL A 49 -1.09 -9.36 -1.33
C VAL A 49 0.00 -10.15 -2.08
N PRO A 50 -0.36 -11.23 -2.80
CA PRO A 50 0.63 -12.01 -3.55
C PRO A 50 1.31 -11.12 -4.58
N GLY A 51 2.64 -10.99 -4.46
CA GLY A 51 3.46 -10.18 -5.34
C GLY A 51 3.95 -8.84 -4.80
N PHE A 52 3.54 -8.48 -3.59
CA PHE A 52 4.08 -7.34 -2.85
C PHE A 52 5.08 -7.83 -1.80
N GLU A 53 6.33 -8.06 -2.22
CA GLU A 53 7.42 -8.18 -1.27
C GLU A 53 7.86 -6.78 -0.80
N ALA A 54 8.37 -6.66 0.42
CA ALA A 54 8.77 -5.39 1.06
C ALA A 54 9.73 -4.50 0.24
N GLY A 55 10.33 -5.02 -0.85
CA GLY A 55 11.14 -4.26 -1.81
C GLY A 55 10.40 -3.61 -2.98
N GLY A 56 9.12 -3.94 -3.23
CA GLY A 56 8.30 -3.39 -4.32
C GLY A 56 7.50 -2.15 -3.94
N ILE A 57 7.50 -1.77 -2.66
CA ILE A 57 6.69 -0.69 -2.12
C ILE A 57 7.42 0.63 -2.33
N THR A 58 6.89 1.47 -3.22
CA THR A 58 7.47 2.79 -3.50
C THR A 58 6.91 3.84 -2.54
N THR A 59 7.72 4.86 -2.23
CA THR A 59 7.28 6.02 -1.45
C THR A 59 6.03 6.67 -2.07
N SER A 60 5.95 6.72 -3.41
CA SER A 60 4.81 7.28 -4.14
C SER A 60 3.49 6.53 -3.88
N LEU A 61 3.56 5.21 -3.68
CA LEU A 61 2.40 4.41 -3.31
C LEU A 61 1.92 4.76 -1.89
N ILE A 62 2.85 4.84 -0.95
CA ILE A 62 2.57 5.20 0.45
C ILE A 62 1.92 6.59 0.53
N GLU A 63 2.45 7.57 -0.20
CA GLU A 63 1.86 8.91 -0.25
C GLU A 63 0.44 8.89 -0.82
N SER A 64 0.22 8.15 -1.91
CA SER A 64 -1.09 8.06 -2.56
C SER A 64 -2.13 7.39 -1.65
N ALA A 65 -1.73 6.33 -0.95
CA ALA A 65 -2.58 5.66 0.05
C ALA A 65 -2.90 6.60 1.22
N TRP A 66 -1.90 7.34 1.71
CA TRP A 66 -2.08 8.31 2.79
C TRP A 66 -3.04 9.44 2.42
N VAL A 67 -2.91 10.00 1.21
CA VAL A 67 -3.82 11.05 0.70
C VAL A 67 -5.26 10.54 0.65
N GLY A 68 -5.46 9.31 0.16
CA GLY A 68 -6.78 8.66 0.14
C GLY A 68 -7.34 8.42 1.54
N TYR A 69 -6.50 7.95 2.46
CA TYR A 69 -6.88 7.67 3.85
C TYR A 69 -7.27 8.95 4.61
N ALA A 70 -6.44 9.99 4.52
CA ALA A 70 -6.62 11.28 5.19
C ALA A 70 -7.77 12.10 4.60
N GLY A 71 -8.36 11.67 3.47
CA GLY A 71 -9.39 12.42 2.77
C GLY A 71 -8.87 13.74 2.18
N LEU A 72 -7.58 13.78 1.83
CA LEU A 72 -6.94 14.94 1.18
C LEU A 72 -7.17 14.97 -0.33
N THR A 73 -8.05 14.11 -0.85
CA THR A 73 -8.57 14.21 -2.21
C THR A 73 -9.52 15.40 -2.27
N ASP A 74 -9.07 16.49 -2.89
CA ASP A 74 -9.88 17.65 -3.32
C ASP A 74 -11.12 17.20 -4.13
#